data_AF-Q2VEU0-F1
#
_entry.id   AF-Q2VEU0-F1
#
_cell.length_a   1.000
_cell.length_b   1.000
_cell.length_c   1.000
_cell.angle_alpha   90.00
_cell.angle_beta   90.00
_cell.angle_gamma   90.00
#
_symmetry.space_group_name_H-M   'P 1'
#
loop_
_entity.id
_entity.type
_entity.pdbx_description
1 polymer ?
#
loop_
_entity_poly.entity_id
_entity_poly.type
_entity_poly.pdbx_seq_one_letter_code
_entity_poly.pdbx_strand_id
1 'polypeptide(L)'
;MASPQLCRALVSAQWVAEALRAPRAGQPLQLLDASWYLPKLGRDARREFEERHIPGAAFFDIDQCSDRTSPYDHMLPGAEHFAE
;
A
#
# COMPACT_ATOMS: atom_id res chain seq x y z
N MET A 1 -10.77 16.34 -28.88
CA MET A 1 -10.31 15.10 -28.21
C MET A 1 -10.52 15.30 -26.72
N ALA A 2 -11.27 14.43 -26.04
CA ALA A 2 -11.51 14.57 -24.60
C ALA A 2 -10.23 14.19 -23.83
N SER A 3 -9.81 15.03 -22.89
CA SER A 3 -8.69 14.70 -22.01
C SER A 3 -9.02 13.48 -21.16
N PRO A 4 -8.09 12.52 -20.99
CA PRO A 4 -8.33 11.38 -20.13
C PRO A 4 -8.60 11.86 -18.70
N GLN A 5 -9.71 11.40 -18.12
CA GLN A 5 -10.05 11.66 -16.73
C GLN A 5 -9.20 10.75 -15.84
N LEU A 6 -8.40 11.37 -14.97
CA LEU A 6 -7.56 10.66 -14.00
C LEU A 6 -8.37 10.28 -12.77
N CYS A 7 -8.02 9.15 -12.16
CA CYS A 7 -8.50 8.80 -10.83
C CYS A 7 -7.88 9.74 -9.79
N ARG A 8 -8.59 10.00 -8.68
CA ARG A 8 -8.05 10.80 -7.57
C ARG A 8 -6.81 10.11 -6.97
N ALA A 9 -5.74 10.87 -6.76
CA ALA A 9 -4.50 10.36 -6.16
C ALA A 9 -4.47 10.47 -4.63
N LEU A 10 -5.28 11.37 -4.05
CA LEU A 10 -5.33 11.63 -2.61
C LEU A 10 -6.76 11.50 -2.09
N VAL A 11 -6.86 11.03 -0.85
CA VAL A 11 -8.09 10.99 -0.05
C VAL A 11 -7.76 11.49 1.36
N SER A 12 -8.74 12.04 2.06
CA SER A 12 -8.56 12.47 3.45
C SER A 12 -8.75 11.31 4.43
N ALA A 13 -8.15 11.41 5.61
CA ALA A 13 -8.39 10.46 6.71
C ALA A 13 -9.88 10.39 7.09
N GLN A 14 -10.58 11.53 7.06
CA GLN A 14 -12.03 11.58 7.28
C GLN A 14 -12.78 10.75 6.23
N TRP A 15 -12.43 10.88 4.94
CA TRP A 15 -13.05 10.11 3.87
C TRP A 15 -12.85 8.60 4.08
N VAL A 16 -11.65 8.17 4.46
CA VAL A 16 -11.37 6.75 4.76
C VAL A 16 -12.22 6.27 5.93
N ALA A 17 -12.31 7.03 7.03
CA ALA A 17 -13.11 6.67 8.19
C ALA A 17 -14.61 6.56 7.85
N GLU A 18 -15.12 7.43 6.98
CA GLU A 18 -16.50 7.35 6.46
C GLU A 18 -16.71 6.16 5.53
N ALA A 19 -15.76 5.88 4.64
CA ALA A 19 -15.82 4.75 3.71
C ALA A 19 -15.82 3.39 4.43
N LEU A 20 -15.07 3.27 5.53
CA LEU A 20 -15.08 2.07 6.39
C LEU A 20 -16.42 1.88 7.12
N ARG A 21 -17.11 2.97 7.48
CA ARG A 21 -18.43 2.91 8.13
C ARG A 21 -19.58 2.63 7.16
N ALA A 22 -19.43 3.01 5.89
CA ALA A 22 -20.43 2.81 4.85
C ALA A 22 -19.82 2.19 3.58
N PRO A 23 -19.48 0.89 3.62
CA PRO A 23 -18.90 0.19 2.46
C PRO A 23 -19.83 0.27 1.25
N ARG A 24 -19.28 0.58 0.07
CA ARG A 24 -20.04 0.68 -1.18
C ARG A 24 -20.08 -0.68 -1.88
N ALA A 25 -21.27 -1.20 -2.12
CA ALA A 25 -21.44 -2.40 -2.93
C ALA A 25 -20.87 -2.19 -4.35
N GLY A 26 -20.02 -3.11 -4.82
CA GLY A 26 -19.41 -3.07 -6.15
C GLY A 26 -18.09 -2.31 -6.28
N GLN A 27 -17.60 -1.66 -5.22
CA GLN A 27 -16.27 -1.02 -5.19
C GLN A 27 -15.60 -1.30 -3.84
N PRO A 28 -14.95 -2.47 -3.68
CA PRO A 28 -14.26 -2.80 -2.44
C PRO A 28 -13.10 -1.83 -2.20
N LEU A 29 -12.94 -1.40 -0.95
CA LEU A 29 -11.81 -0.59 -0.50
C LEU A 29 -10.78 -1.51 0.16
N GLN A 30 -9.59 -1.61 -0.43
CA GLN A 30 -8.44 -2.25 0.20
C GLN A 30 -7.49 -1.16 0.69
N LEU A 31 -7.16 -1.18 1.99
CA LEU A 31 -6.14 -0.32 2.56
C LEU A 31 -4.84 -1.10 2.67
N LEU A 32 -3.73 -0.45 2.33
CA LEU A 32 -2.39 -1.02 2.39
C LEU A 32 -1.51 -0.11 3.23
N ASP A 33 -0.89 -0.68 4.27
CA ASP A 33 0.24 -0.04 4.94
C ASP A 33 1.52 -0.47 4.21
N ALA A 34 2.20 0.48 3.59
CA ALA A 34 3.45 0.27 2.86
C ALA A 34 4.65 0.86 3.61
N SER A 35 4.59 0.90 4.94
CA SER A 35 5.67 1.41 5.78
C SER A 35 6.95 0.60 5.56
N TRP A 36 8.04 1.32 5.34
CA TRP A 36 9.41 0.79 5.26
C TRP A 36 10.37 1.83 5.83
N TYR A 37 11.41 1.37 6.51
CA TYR A 37 12.37 2.25 7.19
C TYR A 37 13.80 1.89 6.82
N LEU A 38 14.64 2.92 6.68
CA LEU A 38 16.08 2.72 6.59
C LEU A 38 16.60 1.97 7.84
N PRO A 39 17.54 1.02 7.71
CA PRO A 39 17.98 0.16 8.82
C PRO A 39 18.45 0.93 10.07
N LYS A 40 19.05 2.10 9.88
CA LYS A 40 19.58 2.95 10.98
C LYS A 40 18.50 3.48 11.93
N LEU A 41 17.23 3.50 11.52
CA LEU A 41 16.11 3.91 12.39
C LEU A 41 15.77 2.85 13.45
N GLY A 42 16.18 1.59 13.27
CA GLY A 42 15.92 0.51 14.23
C GLY A 42 14.44 0.23 14.47
N ARG A 43 13.58 0.53 13.48
CA ARG A 43 12.13 0.31 13.53
C ARG A 43 11.74 -0.92 12.72
N ASP A 44 10.72 -1.61 13.18
CA ASP A 44 10.17 -2.80 12.54
C ASP A 44 8.74 -2.47 12.06
N ALA A 45 8.60 -2.20 10.76
CA ALA A 45 7.34 -1.77 10.17
C ALA A 45 6.25 -2.85 10.28
N ARG A 46 6.61 -4.13 10.13
CA ARG A 46 5.65 -5.25 10.23
C ARG A 46 5.15 -5.39 11.65
N ARG A 47 6.04 -5.33 12.63
CA ARG A 47 5.67 -5.38 14.05
C ARG A 47 4.77 -4.19 14.43
N GLU A 48 5.12 -2.98 13.99
CA GLU A 48 4.30 -1.79 14.27
C GLU A 48 2.90 -1.90 13.64
N PHE A 49 2.81 -2.43 12.42
CA PHE A 49 1.53 -2.73 11.77
C PHE A 49 0.72 -3.74 12.58
N GLU A 50 1.32 -4.84 13.02
CA GLU A 50 0.66 -5.86 13.86
C GLU A 50 0.15 -5.27 15.19
N GLU A 51 0.92 -4.37 15.81
CA GLU A 51 0.52 -3.66 17.01
C GLU A 51 -0.67 -2.72 16.74
N ARG A 52 -0.61 -1.92 15.66
CA ARG A 52 -1.65 -0.94 15.29
C ARG A 52 -1.67 -0.65 13.79
N HIS A 53 -2.86 -0.76 13.19
CA HIS A 53 -3.11 -0.38 11.80
C HIS A 53 -4.55 0.14 11.62
N ILE A 54 -4.84 0.73 10.46
CA ILE A 54 -6.22 1.11 10.11
C ILE A 54 -7.05 -0.17 9.96
N PRO A 55 -8.28 -0.27 10.52
CA PRO A 55 -9.07 -1.49 10.46
C PRO A 55 -9.25 -2.05 9.04
N GLY A 56 -8.96 -3.34 8.87
CA GLY A 56 -9.08 -4.04 7.58
C GLY A 56 -7.92 -3.78 6.61
N ALA A 57 -6.89 -3.02 7.00
CA ALA A 57 -5.69 -2.87 6.19
C ALA A 57 -4.89 -4.18 6.10
N ALA A 58 -4.15 -4.34 5.01
CA ALA A 58 -3.10 -5.35 4.89
C ALA A 58 -1.74 -4.66 4.85
N PHE A 59 -0.68 -5.39 5.22
CA PHE A 59 0.69 -4.89 5.12
C PHE A 59 1.25 -5.20 3.72
N PHE A 60 1.69 -4.18 3.00
CA PHE A 60 2.33 -4.28 1.70
C PHE A 60 3.85 -4.17 1.86
N ASP A 61 4.52 -5.31 1.75
CA ASP A 61 5.97 -5.41 1.93
C ASP A 61 6.70 -5.10 0.62
N ILE A 62 7.30 -3.90 0.52
CA ILE A 62 8.01 -3.47 -0.68
C ILE A 62 9.27 -4.29 -0.96
N ASP A 63 9.87 -4.94 0.05
CA ASP A 63 11.02 -5.82 -0.14
C ASP A 63 10.58 -7.18 -0.71
N GLN A 64 9.33 -7.59 -0.46
CA GLN A 64 8.70 -8.71 -1.18
C GLN A 64 8.27 -8.33 -2.59
N CYS A 65 7.82 -7.10 -2.79
CA CYS A 65 7.39 -6.59 -4.10
C CYS A 65 8.52 -5.81 -4.82
N SER A 66 9.70 -6.43 -4.96
CA SER A 66 10.86 -5.85 -5.65
C SER A 66 11.60 -6.88 -6.50
N ASP A 67 12.34 -6.41 -7.51
CA ASP A 67 13.28 -7.23 -8.26
C ASP A 67 14.52 -7.56 -7.41
N ARG A 68 14.50 -8.75 -6.81
CA ARG A 68 15.58 -9.29 -5.98
C ARG A 68 16.78 -9.81 -6.77
N THR A 69 16.72 -9.78 -8.11
CA THR A 69 17.85 -10.15 -8.98
C THR A 69 18.72 -8.95 -9.34
N SER A 70 18.19 -7.73 -9.15
CA SER A 70 18.91 -6.50 -9.43
C SER A 70 20.09 -6.29 -8.46
N PRO A 71 21.21 -5.72 -8.91
CA PRO A 71 22.27 -5.27 -8.00
C PRO A 71 21.92 -3.95 -7.28
N TYR A 72 20.74 -3.37 -7.52
CA TYR A 72 20.28 -2.11 -6.94
C TYR A 72 19.09 -2.32 -6.01
N ASP A 73 18.92 -1.41 -5.04
CA ASP A 73 17.87 -1.49 -4.04
C ASP A 73 16.48 -1.12 -4.60
N HIS A 74 15.43 -1.82 -4.14
CA HIS A 74 14.01 -1.53 -4.38
C HIS A 74 13.62 -1.34 -5.87
N MET A 75 14.21 -2.14 -6.74
CA MET A 75 13.89 -2.10 -8.17
C MET A 75 12.50 -2.68 -8.45
N LEU A 76 11.83 -2.13 -9.47
CA LEU A 76 10.49 -2.55 -9.86
C LEU A 76 10.50 -4.05 -10.25
N PRO A 77 9.59 -4.88 -9.70
CA PRO A 77 9.50 -6.28 -10.07
C PRO A 77 8.91 -6.43 -11.48
N GLY A 78 9.03 -7.64 -12.04
CA GLY A 78 8.28 -8.02 -13.24
C GLY A 78 6.76 -8.01 -12.98
N ALA A 79 5.97 -7.84 -14.05
CA ALA A 79 4.51 -7.72 -13.94
C ALA A 79 3.84 -8.96 -13.34
N GLU A 80 4.35 -10.16 -13.64
CA GLU A 80 3.86 -11.41 -13.07
C GLU A 80 4.10 -11.48 -11.56
N HIS A 81 5.32 -11.14 -11.11
CA HIS A 81 5.64 -11.07 -9.68
C HIS A 81 4.73 -10.08 -8.95
N PHE A 82 4.51 -8.89 -9.52
CA PHE A 82 3.61 -7.89 -8.91
C PHE A 82 2.16 -8.36 -8.78
N ALA A 83 1.71 -9.27 -9.65
CA ALA A 83 0.31 -9.73 -9.71
C ALA A 83 -0.03 -10.87 -8.75
N GLU A 84 0.98 -11.57 -8.22
CA GLU A 84 0.84 -12.65 -7.22
C GLU A 84 0.64 -12.10 -5.80
#